data_AF-A0A366GQP8-F1
#
_entry.id   AF-A0A366GQP8-F1
#
_cell.length_a   1.000
_cell.length_b   1.000
_cell.length_c   1.000
_cell.angle_alpha   90.00
_cell.angle_beta   90.00
_cell.angle_gamma   90.00
#
_symmetry.space_group_name_H-M   'P 1'
#
loop_
_entity.id
_entity.type
_entity.pdbx_description
1 polymer ?
#
loop_
_entity_poly.entity_id
_entity_poly.type
_entity_poly.pdbx_seq_one_letter_code
_entity_poly.pdbx_strand_id
1 'polypeptide(L)'
;MSPSFFEIVQLSNGDYALRRIDDDSAPLVRISFSQEAREMMEDRDMNVAKAMIAAGIEAVGDITHDIDWEEDEADAIDPQPSYTLH
;
A
#
# COMPACT_ATOMS: atom_id res chain seq x y z
N MET A 1 -21.75 2.53 -2.36
CA MET A 1 -20.53 3.30 -2.67
C MET A 1 -20.34 3.22 -4.17
N SER A 2 -20.40 4.34 -4.89
CA SER A 2 -20.00 4.38 -6.30
C SER A 2 -18.50 4.09 -6.40
N PRO A 3 -18.02 3.38 -7.43
CA PRO A 3 -16.59 3.17 -7.60
C PRO A 3 -15.89 4.52 -7.77
N SER A 4 -14.96 4.83 -6.88
CA SER A 4 -14.06 5.99 -7.05
C SER A 4 -12.96 5.58 -8.02
N PHE A 5 -12.84 6.31 -9.12
CA PHE A 5 -11.75 6.12 -10.06
C PHE A 5 -10.60 7.05 -9.70
N PHE A 6 -9.38 6.52 -9.76
CA PHE A 6 -8.16 7.27 -9.50
C PHE A 6 -7.35 7.40 -10.78
N GLU A 7 -6.68 8.55 -10.92
CA GLU A 7 -5.75 8.82 -12.01
C GLU A 7 -4.40 9.29 -11.47
N ILE A 8 -3.36 9.02 -12.25
CA ILE A 8 -2.01 9.54 -12.01
C ILE A 8 -1.75 10.63 -13.02
N VAL A 9 -1.52 11.85 -12.54
CA VAL A 9 -1.28 13.04 -13.37
C VAL A 9 0.09 13.64 -13.09
N GLN A 10 0.69 14.24 -14.11
CA GLN A 10 1.86 15.09 -13.93
C GLN A 10 1.39 16.51 -13.58
N LEU A 11 1.91 17.06 -12.49
CA LEU A 11 1.65 18.42 -12.04
C LEU A 11 2.51 19.43 -12.82
N SER A 12 2.16 20.71 -12.75
CA SER A 12 2.88 21.78 -13.46
C SER A 12 4.33 21.97 -12.97
N ASN A 13 4.66 21.50 -11.76
CA ASN A 13 6.02 21.48 -11.22
C ASN A 13 6.81 20.21 -11.63
N GLY A 14 6.22 19.34 -12.44
CA GLY A 14 6.80 18.08 -12.89
C GLY A 14 6.74 16.94 -11.88
N ASP A 15 6.03 17.10 -10.76
CA ASP A 15 5.76 16.00 -9.83
C ASP A 15 4.60 15.13 -10.31
N TYR A 16 4.47 13.94 -9.76
CA TYR A 16 3.37 13.01 -10.06
C TYR A 16 2.40 12.94 -8.90
N ALA A 17 1.10 12.95 -9.19
CA ALA A 17 0.06 12.91 -8.18
C ALA A 17 -0.99 11.84 -8.48
N LEU A 18 -1.39 11.09 -7.46
CA LEU A 18 -2.57 10.22 -7.48
C LEU A 18 -3.76 11.02 -6.94
N ARG A 19 -4.82 11.15 -7.73
CA ARG A 19 -6.04 11.88 -7.33
C ARG A 19 -7.30 11.19 -7.82
N ARG A 20 -8.43 11.61 -7.27
CA ARG A 20 -9.77 11.21 -7.70
C ARG A 20 -10.08 11.86 -9.05
N ILE A 21 -10.74 11.13 -9.95
CA ILE A 21 -11.17 11.69 -11.25
C ILE A 21 -12.39 12.61 -11.08
N ASP A 22 -13.22 12.32 -10.09
CA ASP A 22 -14.51 12.97 -9.84
C ASP A 22 -14.43 14.18 -8.89
N ASP A 23 -13.24 14.52 -8.41
CA ASP A 23 -13.04 15.59 -7.44
C ASP A 23 -11.64 16.22 -7.57
N ASP A 24 -11.59 17.55 -7.53
CA ASP A 24 -10.36 18.36 -7.53
C ASP A 24 -9.75 18.53 -6.13
N SER A 25 -10.10 17.65 -5.19
CA SER A 25 -9.53 17.63 -3.84
C SER A 25 -8.02 17.39 -3.83
N ALA A 26 -7.42 17.60 -2.66
CA ALA A 26 -5.99 17.41 -2.45
C ALA A 26 -5.56 16.00 -2.89
N PRO A 27 -4.42 15.87 -3.61
CA PRO A 27 -3.95 14.58 -4.08
C PRO A 27 -3.68 13.64 -2.92
N LEU A 28 -4.00 12.37 -3.12
CA LEU A 28 -3.84 11.30 -2.14
C LEU A 28 -2.36 10.98 -1.92
N VAL A 29 -1.58 11.03 -3.00
CA VAL A 29 -0.14 10.77 -3.01
C VAL A 29 0.54 11.77 -3.93
N ARG A 30 1.72 12.25 -3.54
CA ARG A 30 2.63 13.01 -4.41
C ARG A 30 3.99 12.33 -4.45
N ILE A 31 4.57 12.21 -5.64
CA ILE A 31 5.89 11.66 -5.90
C ILE A 31 6.72 12.74 -6.58
N SER A 32 7.82 13.12 -5.94
CA SER A 32 8.77 14.09 -6.47
C SER A 32 10.11 13.39 -6.68
N PHE A 33 10.52 13.25 -7.93
CA PHE A 33 11.86 12.76 -8.27
C PHE A 33 12.86 13.91 -8.23
N SER A 34 14.03 13.66 -7.62
CA SER A 34 15.18 14.56 -7.73
C SER A 34 15.59 14.72 -9.20
N GLN A 35 16.29 15.80 -9.52
CA GLN A 35 16.80 16.04 -10.87
C GLN A 35 17.67 14.87 -11.36
N GLU A 36 18.61 14.42 -10.52
CA GLU A 36 19.48 13.27 -10.80
C GLU A 36 18.68 12.01 -11.15
N ALA A 37 17.64 11.69 -10.38
CA ALA A 37 16.81 10.52 -10.66
C ALA A 37 16.07 10.64 -12.00
N ARG A 38 15.59 11.83 -12.36
CA ARG A 38 14.93 12.07 -13.66
C ARG A 38 15.89 11.90 -14.82
N GLU A 39 17.13 12.41 -14.69
CA GLU A 39 18.18 12.25 -15.70
C GLU A 39 18.55 10.77 -15.90
N MET A 40 18.64 10.00 -14.81
CA MET A 40 18.89 8.55 -14.89
C MET A 40 17.74 7.75 -15.53
N MET A 41 16.50 8.23 -15.40
CA MET A 41 15.32 7.52 -15.89
C MET A 41 15.03 7.77 -17.37
N GLU A 42 15.70 8.72 -18.04
CA GLU A 42 15.56 9.00 -19.49
C GLU A 42 14.09 9.04 -19.94
N ASP A 43 13.29 9.94 -19.36
CA ASP A 43 11.85 10.12 -19.66
C ASP A 43 10.93 8.93 -19.27
N ARG A 44 11.40 8.01 -18.42
CA ARG A 44 10.60 6.89 -17.88
C ARG A 44 9.97 7.17 -16.51
N ASP A 45 10.12 8.37 -16.00
CA ASP A 45 9.64 8.80 -14.68
C ASP A 45 8.13 8.57 -14.47
N MET A 46 7.28 8.78 -15.49
CA MET A 46 5.85 8.42 -15.43
C MET A 46 5.63 6.91 -15.23
N ASN A 47 6.39 6.06 -15.92
CA ASN A 47 6.27 4.60 -15.79
C ASN A 47 6.74 4.15 -14.40
N VAL A 48 7.79 4.77 -13.88
CA VAL A 48 8.29 4.52 -12.52
C VAL A 48 7.25 4.95 -11.48
N ALA A 49 6.66 6.13 -11.60
CA ALA A 49 5.61 6.60 -10.69
C ALA A 49 4.40 5.64 -10.65
N LYS A 50 3.97 5.14 -11.82
CA LYS A 50 2.91 4.11 -11.91
C LYS A 50 3.29 2.82 -11.20
N ALA A 51 4.51 2.32 -11.43
CA ALA A 51 5.00 1.11 -10.78
C ALA A 51 5.08 1.27 -9.26
N MET A 52 5.55 2.41 -8.76
CA MET A 52 5.62 2.70 -7.32
C MET A 52 4.24 2.69 -6.66
N ILE A 53 3.24 3.30 -7.32
CA ILE A 53 1.87 3.32 -6.80
C ILE A 53 1.25 1.92 -6.82
N ALA A 54 1.45 1.16 -7.90
CA ALA A 54 0.98 -0.22 -8.00
C ALA A 54 1.59 -1.11 -6.89
N ALA A 55 2.89 -1.02 -6.69
CA ALA A 55 3.59 -1.75 -5.64
C ALA A 55 3.11 -1.35 -4.24
N GLY A 56 2.81 -0.06 -4.01
CA GLY A 56 2.24 0.40 -2.74
C GLY A 56 0.85 -0.17 -2.46
N ILE A 57 0.01 -0.31 -3.49
CA ILE A 57 -1.32 -0.92 -3.37
C ILE A 57 -1.20 -2.41 -3.05
N GLU A 58 -0.30 -3.11 -3.75
CA GLU A 58 -0.01 -4.53 -3.51
C GLU A 58 0.48 -4.76 -2.07
N ALA A 59 1.45 -3.96 -1.61
CA ALA A 59 1.99 -4.06 -0.26
C ALA A 59 0.93 -3.86 0.84
N VAL A 60 -0.06 -2.97 0.63
CA VAL A 60 -1.18 -2.81 1.58
C VAL A 60 -2.08 -4.03 1.59
N GLY A 61 -2.31 -4.66 0.43
CA GLY A 61 -3.05 -5.91 0.34
C GLY A 61 -2.38 -7.05 1.12
N ASP A 62 -1.05 -7.16 1.02
CA ASP A 62 -0.28 -8.17 1.73
C ASP A 62 -0.28 -7.92 3.25
N ILE A 63 -0.14 -6.67 3.69
CA ILE A 63 -0.24 -6.31 5.13
C ILE A 63 -1.60 -6.71 5.71
N THR A 64 -2.71 -6.52 4.97
CA THR A 64 -4.02 -6.98 5.43
C THR A 64 -4.14 -8.50 5.50
N HIS A 65 -3.33 -9.24 4.73
CA HIS A 65 -3.30 -10.69 4.82
C HIS A 65 -2.45 -11.17 6.00
N ASP A 66 -1.29 -10.55 6.26
CA ASP A 66 -0.40 -10.94 7.36
C ASP A 66 -0.98 -10.64 8.75
N ILE A 67 -1.81 -9.60 8.89
CA ILE A 67 -2.46 -9.26 10.18
C ILE A 67 -3.53 -10.30 10.57
N ASP A 68 -4.14 -11.02 9.63
CA ASP A 68 -5.17 -12.04 9.89
C ASP A 68 -4.60 -13.38 10.40
N TRP A 69 -3.27 -13.54 10.47
CA TRP A 69 -2.62 -14.80 10.88
C TRP A 69 -1.99 -14.80 12.30
N GLU A 70 -2.07 -13.70 13.06
CA GLU A 70 -1.53 -13.62 14.44
C GLU A 70 -2.57 -13.79 15.57
N GLU A 71 -3.84 -14.13 15.29
CA GLU A 71 -4.87 -14.35 16.34
C GLU A 71 -5.20 -15.84 16.65
N ASP A 72 -4.61 -16.82 15.96
CA ASP A 72 -4.98 -18.25 16.10
C ASP A 72 -3.88 -19.17 16.69
N GLU A 73 -3.02 -18.66 17.58
CA GLU A 73 -2.21 -19.51 18.48
C GLU A 73 -2.60 -19.30 19.95
N ALA A 74 -3.90 -19.41 20.24
CA ALA A 74 -4.44 -19.45 21.60
C ALA A 74 -5.38 -20.64 21.81
N ASP A 75 -5.00 -21.87 21.43
CA ASP A 75 -5.62 -23.07 22.02
C ASP A 75 -4.83 -24.36 21.78
N ALA A 76 -3.94 -24.71 22.72
CA ALA A 76 -3.62 -26.11 23.06
C ALA A 76 -2.66 -26.18 24.28
N ILE A 77 -3.09 -25.71 25.46
CA ILE A 77 -2.54 -26.22 26.72
C ILE A 77 -3.57 -27.20 27.28
N ASP A 78 -3.34 -28.47 26.98
CA ASP A 78 -4.07 -29.66 27.42
C ASP A 78 -4.40 -29.62 28.94
N PRO A 79 -5.67 -29.73 29.36
CA PRO A 79 -6.01 -29.82 30.78
C PRO A 79 -5.67 -31.23 31.29
N GLN A 80 -4.46 -31.41 31.79
CA GLN A 80 -4.06 -32.65 32.47
C GLN A 80 -4.98 -32.92 33.67
N PRO A 81 -5.74 -34.03 33.71
CA PRO A 81 -6.60 -34.35 34.84
C PRO A 81 -5.73 -34.89 35.98
N SER A 82 -5.66 -34.14 37.09
CA SER A 82 -5.00 -34.60 38.32
C SER A 82 -5.80 -35.74 38.94
N TYR A 83 -5.34 -36.98 38.76
CA TYR A 83 -5.77 -38.17 39.49
C TYR A 83 -4.57 -38.66 40.33
N THR A 84 -4.61 -38.55 41.68
CA THR A 84 -4.77 -39.68 42.64
C THR A 84 -3.69 -39.52 43.73
N LEU A 85 -3.80 -39.80 45.04
CA LEU A 85 -4.84 -40.16 46.03
C LEU A 85 -4.28 -39.80 47.44
N HIS A 86 -5.16 -39.77 48.46
CA HIS A 86 -4.97 -39.81 49.93
C HIS A 86 -3.56 -39.98 50.52
#